data_AF-A0A7C5P8E7-F1
#
_entry.id   AF-A0A7C5P8E7-F1
#
_cell.length_a   1.000
_cell.length_b   1.000
_cell.length_c   1.000
_cell.angle_alpha   90.00
_cell.angle_beta   90.00
_cell.angle_gamma   90.00
#
_symmetry.space_group_name_H-M   'P 1'
#
loop_
_entity.id
_entity.type
_entity.pdbx_description
1 polymer ?
#
loop_
_entity_poly.entity_id
_entity_poly.type
_entity_poly.pdbx_seq_one_letter_code
_entity_poly.pdbx_strand_id
1 'polypeptide(L)'
;FAISRSREFLADEEGAKLSRDPDALADALEKLHRGVEMIPSDTSPALSHMYIVNPLQGDFIANLFSTHPPFEERVRRLRNMRIY
;
A
#
# COMPACT_ATOMS: atom_id res chain seq x y z
N PHE A 1 3.80 7.63 13.51
CA PHE A 1 4.50 7.87 12.22
C PHE A 1 5.29 6.65 11.71
N ALA A 2 6.04 5.91 12.53
CA ALA A 2 6.64 4.62 12.13
C ALA A 2 5.69 3.40 12.27
N ILE A 3 4.75 3.47 13.22
CA ILE A 3 3.81 2.37 13.54
C ILE A 3 2.91 2.00 12.35
N SER A 4 2.47 2.98 11.56
CA SER A 4 1.58 2.72 10.42
C SER A 4 2.27 1.91 9.32
N ARG A 5 3.52 2.26 8.96
CA ARG A 5 4.29 1.51 7.95
C ARG A 5 4.57 0.07 8.35
N SER A 6 5.01 -0.14 9.58
CA SER A 6 5.27 -1.49 10.08
C SER A 6 4.00 -2.34 10.12
N ARG A 7 2.85 -1.73 10.42
CA ARG A 7 1.54 -2.41 10.39
C ARG A 7 1.10 -2.78 8.98
N GLU A 8 1.29 -1.90 7.99
CA GLU A 8 1.01 -2.21 6.58
C GLU A 8 1.85 -3.38 6.09
N PHE A 9 3.17 -3.39 6.36
CA PHE A 9 4.03 -4.50 5.96
C PHE A 9 3.64 -5.83 6.62
N LEU A 10 3.29 -5.79 7.91
CA LEU A 10 2.82 -6.98 8.62
C LEU A 10 1.49 -7.47 8.04
N ALA A 11 0.58 -6.56 7.70
CA ALA A 11 -0.68 -6.91 7.07
C ALA A 11 -0.47 -7.54 5.68
N ASP A 12 0.44 -7.00 4.86
CA ASP A 12 0.80 -7.58 3.56
C ASP A 12 1.39 -8.98 3.71
N GLU A 13 2.32 -9.15 4.65
CA GLU A 13 2.97 -10.43 4.93
C GLU A 13 1.97 -11.49 5.39
N GLU A 14 1.11 -11.16 6.36
CA GLU A 14 0.09 -12.09 6.86
C GLU A 14 -0.98 -12.38 5.80
N GLY A 15 -1.35 -11.37 5.00
CA GLY A 15 -2.27 -11.55 3.86
C GLY A 15 -1.70 -12.48 2.79
N ALA A 16 -0.40 -12.36 2.49
CA ALA A 16 0.30 -13.24 1.57
C ALA A 16 0.37 -14.68 2.11
N LYS A 17 0.69 -14.87 3.40
CA LYS A 17 0.67 -16.19 4.05
C LYS A 17 -0.72 -16.83 4.03
N LEU A 18 -1.76 -16.03 4.30
CA LEU A 18 -3.14 -16.50 4.35
C LEU A 18 -3.64 -16.93 2.96
N SER A 19 -3.34 -16.13 1.93
CA SER A 19 -3.70 -16.43 0.53
C SER A 19 -2.81 -17.50 -0.10
N ARG A 20 -1.61 -17.71 0.46
CA ARG A 20 -0.54 -18.56 -0.10
C ARG A 20 -0.08 -18.13 -1.49
N ASP A 21 -0.30 -16.87 -1.85
CA ASP A 21 0.04 -16.32 -3.15
C ASP A 21 0.46 -14.84 -3.00
N PRO A 22 1.76 -14.59 -2.74
CA PRO A 22 2.25 -13.22 -2.57
C PRO A 22 2.20 -12.43 -3.89
N ASP A 23 2.31 -13.10 -5.03
CA ASP A 23 2.26 -12.47 -6.35
C ASP A 23 0.84 -11.98 -6.67
N ALA A 24 -0.19 -12.78 -6.39
CA ALA A 24 -1.57 -12.35 -6.56
C ALA A 24 -1.92 -11.17 -5.64
N LEU A 25 -1.39 -11.12 -4.42
CA LEU A 25 -1.58 -9.98 -3.53
C LEU A 25 -0.88 -8.72 -4.07
N ALA A 26 0.31 -8.86 -4.64
CA ALA A 26 1.02 -7.77 -5.31
C ALA A 26 0.22 -7.24 -6.52
N ASP A 27 -0.30 -8.13 -7.37
CA ASP A 27 -1.17 -7.77 -8.51
C ASP A 27 -2.43 -7.01 -8.06
N ALA A 28 -3.05 -7.46 -6.97
CA ALA A 28 -4.22 -6.80 -6.40
C ALA A 28 -3.91 -5.37 -5.92
N LEU A 29 -2.78 -5.17 -5.23
CA LEU A 29 -2.33 -3.85 -4.79
C LEU A 29 -2.04 -2.93 -5.98
N GLU A 30 -1.37 -3.44 -7.03
CA GLU A 30 -1.12 -2.68 -8.26
C GLU A 30 -2.42 -2.26 -8.96
N LYS A 31 -3.42 -3.14 -8.99
CA LYS A 31 -4.72 -2.82 -9.57
C LYS A 31 -5.44 -1.71 -8.79
N LEU A 32 -5.39 -1.74 -7.46
CA LEU A 32 -5.95 -0.70 -6.62
C LEU A 32 -5.25 0.64 -6.82
N HIS A 33 -3.91 0.62 -6.90
CA HIS A 33 -3.11 1.83 -7.14
C HIS A 33 -3.46 2.50 -8.47
N ARG A 34 -3.51 1.72 -9.56
CA ARG A 34 -3.94 2.21 -10.87
C ARG A 34 -5.37 2.78 -10.84
N GLY A 35 -6.27 2.15 -10.08
CA GLY A 35 -7.64 2.64 -9.92
C GLY A 35 -7.70 4.03 -9.28
N VAL A 36 -6.87 4.27 -8.25
CA VAL A 36 -6.73 5.56 -7.58
C VAL A 36 -6.13 6.62 -8.50
N GLU A 37 -5.15 6.27 -9.34
CA GLU A 37 -4.58 7.16 -10.38
C GLU A 37 -5.60 7.59 -11.43
N MET A 38 -6.46 6.67 -11.86
CA MET A 38 -7.45 7.00 -12.88
C MET A 38 -8.62 7.83 -12.33
N ILE A 39 -8.97 7.65 -11.05
CA ILE A 39 -10.11 8.32 -10.42
C ILE A 39 -9.64 8.95 -9.11
N PRO A 40 -8.98 10.14 -9.17
CA PRO A 40 -8.59 10.86 -7.97
C PRO A 40 -9.84 11.20 -7.14
N SER A 41 -9.77 10.90 -5.85
CA SER A 41 -10.87 11.16 -4.91
C SER A 41 -10.51 12.30 -3.98
N ASP A 42 -11.46 13.20 -3.74
CA ASP A 42 -11.28 14.34 -2.83
C ASP A 42 -11.43 13.87 -1.38
N THR A 43 -10.40 13.19 -0.88
CA THR A 43 -10.41 12.56 0.46
C THR A 43 -9.70 13.44 1.48
N SER A 44 -10.26 13.51 2.69
CA SER A 44 -9.57 14.17 3.80
C SER A 44 -8.29 13.40 4.19
N PRO A 45 -7.13 14.08 4.36
CA PRO A 45 -5.92 13.45 4.88
C PRO A 45 -6.11 12.72 6.22
N ALA A 46 -7.06 13.16 7.05
CA ALA A 46 -7.38 12.51 8.32
C ALA A 46 -7.92 11.08 8.14
N LEU A 47 -8.55 10.79 7.00
CA LEU A 47 -9.11 9.48 6.66
C LEU A 47 -8.13 8.59 5.90
N SER A 48 -6.96 9.10 5.50
CA SER A 48 -5.99 8.37 4.65
C SER A 48 -5.63 6.97 5.18
N HIS A 49 -5.49 6.83 6.50
CA HIS A 49 -5.17 5.57 7.17
C HIS A 49 -6.28 4.48 7.11
N MET A 50 -7.48 4.83 6.64
CA MET A 50 -8.59 3.89 6.42
C MET A 50 -8.56 3.30 4.99
N TYR A 51 -7.74 3.84 4.09
CA TYR A 51 -7.62 3.38 2.71
C TYR A 51 -6.47 2.39 2.56
N ILE A 52 -6.67 1.38 1.71
CA ILE A 52 -5.65 0.36 1.39
C ILE A 52 -4.49 0.97 0.58
N VAL A 53 -4.81 1.87 -0.35
CA VAL A 53 -3.86 2.66 -1.13
C VAL A 53 -4.14 4.13 -0.87
N ASN A 54 -3.08 4.93 -0.69
CA ASN A 54 -3.22 6.35 -0.44
C ASN A 54 -3.93 7.04 -1.63
N PRO A 55 -5.13 7.61 -1.44
CA PRO A 55 -5.90 8.27 -2.49
C PRO A 55 -5.33 9.63 -2.92
N LEU A 56 -4.36 10.17 -2.18
CA LEU A 56 -3.82 11.52 -2.39
C LEU A 56 -2.62 11.46 -3.33
N GLN A 57 -2.72 12.13 -4.49
CA GLN A 57 -1.67 12.21 -5.52
C GLN A 57 -1.03 13.60 -5.62
N GLY A 58 0.27 13.62 -5.91
CA GLY A 58 1.03 14.82 -6.27
C GLY A 58 2.35 14.98 -5.52
N ASP A 59 3.43 15.23 -6.26
CA ASP A 59 4.80 15.51 -5.79
C ASP A 59 4.90 16.61 -4.73
N PHE A 60 3.86 17.44 -4.57
CA PHE A 60 3.85 18.55 -3.65
C PHE A 60 3.74 18.13 -2.16
N ILE A 61 3.36 16.88 -1.86
CA ILE A 61 3.15 16.38 -0.48
C ILE A 61 4.01 15.14 -0.16
N ALA A 62 5.04 14.85 -0.95
CA ALA A 62 5.96 13.74 -0.70
C ALA A 62 6.64 13.80 0.69
N ASN A 63 6.79 15.01 1.26
CA ASN A 63 7.39 15.20 2.59
C ASN A 63 6.39 15.10 3.76
N LEU A 64 5.08 15.22 3.51
CA LEU A 64 4.04 15.20 4.56
C LEU A 64 3.41 13.80 4.76
N PHE A 65 3.52 12.91 3.77
CA PHE A 65 3.05 11.52 3.86
C PHE A 65 4.09 10.52 4.35
N SER A 66 4.84 10.91 5.38
CA SER A 66 5.70 10.04 6.21
C SER A 66 4.88 8.99 7.01
N THR A 67 3.76 8.48 6.51
CA THR A 67 2.83 7.55 7.20
C THR A 67 2.55 6.26 6.42
N HIS A 68 2.62 6.23 5.08
CA HIS A 68 2.60 5.00 4.30
C HIS A 68 4.00 4.66 3.79
N PRO A 69 4.41 3.38 3.75
CA PRO A 69 5.58 3.02 2.96
C PRO A 69 5.26 3.27 1.48
N PRO A 70 6.25 3.67 0.66
CA PRO A 70 6.02 3.83 -0.77
C PRO A 70 5.39 2.55 -1.31
N PHE A 71 4.35 2.69 -2.12
CA PHE A 71 3.57 1.58 -2.67
C PHE A 71 4.49 0.54 -3.33
N GLU A 72 5.53 1.01 -4.00
CA GLU A 72 6.58 0.24 -4.66
C GLU A 72 7.35 -0.66 -3.69
N GLU A 73 7.53 -0.24 -2.42
CA GLU A 73 8.16 -1.05 -1.39
C GLU A 73 7.27 -2.21 -0.94
N ARG A 74 5.96 -2.00 -0.83
CA ARG A 74 5.01 -3.07 -0.49
C ARG A 74 4.99 -4.14 -1.58
N VAL A 75 4.82 -3.71 -2.84
CA VAL A 75 4.84 -4.60 -4.01
C VAL A 75 6.16 -5.35 -4.06
N ARG A 76 7.30 -4.66 -3.94
CA ARG A 76 8.61 -5.31 -3.99
C ARG A 76 8.78 -6.35 -2.88
N ARG A 77 8.31 -6.10 -1.66
CA ARG A 77 8.40 -7.10 -0.58
C ARG A 77 7.58 -8.34 -0.88
N LEU A 78 6.35 -8.17 -1.36
CA LEU A 78 5.48 -9.27 -1.78
C LEU A 78 6.13 -10.09 -2.91
N ARG A 79 6.61 -9.43 -3.96
CA ARG A 79 7.30 -10.11 -5.09
C ARG A 79 8.57 -10.87 -4.68
N ASN A 80 9.23 -10.45 -3.60
CA ASN A 80 10.42 -11.14 -3.08
C ASN A 80 10.08 -12.18 -2.00
N MET A 81 8.81 -12.29 -1.59
CA MET A 81 8.39 -13.20 -0.55
C MET A 81 8.36 -14.63 -1.10
N ARG A 82 9.05 -15.54 -0.42
CA ARG A 82 8.94 -16.98 -0.68
C ARG A 82 8.05 -17.59 0.38
N ILE A 83 6.98 -18.24 -0.06
CA ILE A 83 6.07 -18.98 0.79
C ILE A 83 6.33 -20.46 0.57
N TYR A 84 7.12 -21.05 1.47
CA TYR A 84 7.52 -22.46 1.60
C TYR A 84 8.20 -23.12 0.39
#